data_AF-E9RUP5-F1
#
_entry.id   AF-E9RUP5-F1
#
_cell.length_a   1.000
_cell.length_b   1.000
_cell.length_c   1.000
_cell.angle_alpha   90.00
_cell.angle_beta   90.00
_cell.angle_gamma   90.00
#
_symmetry.space_group_name_H-M   'P 1'
#
loop_
_entity.id
_entity.type
_entity.pdbx_description
1 polymer ?
#
loop_
_entity_poly.entity_id
_entity_poly.type
_entity_poly.pdbx_seq_one_letter_code
_entity_poly.pdbx_strand_id
1 'polypeptide(L)'
;MSLARIKQVLTHLEEAKDVVFQIVQMNTSRNGDTAYIVRPITFEPIDKMKSFLLEIRDKYLDSKKGLDKMFSACIAYDGSADGKNVYYLETDNALIQKEYDLLLEALAAPAVEQDPLLMKAIASMITFSIEDDGEILPVKLISMQNPITTLKHKFFCNKGRFEEFSEKVLNLRTSIDVIIVVDKVYFLTMAGEKLFNMERAYKKTLCRLCCFH
;
A
#
# COMPACT_ATOMS: atom_id res chain seq x y z
N MET A 1 1.61 -0.03 21.01
CA MET A 1 0.58 -0.65 20.14
C MET A 1 1.12 -1.92 19.52
N SER A 2 0.27 -2.92 19.27
CA SER A 2 0.68 -4.32 19.02
C SER A 2 0.14 -4.87 17.71
N LEU A 3 0.61 -6.06 17.31
CA LEU A 3 0.02 -6.87 16.23
C LEU A 3 -1.50 -7.05 16.37
N ALA A 4 -2.04 -6.96 17.60
CA ALA A 4 -3.47 -7.02 17.86
C ALA A 4 -4.25 -5.91 17.14
N ARG A 5 -3.70 -4.69 17.04
CA ARG A 5 -4.36 -3.58 16.32
C ARG A 5 -4.47 -3.88 14.82
N ILE A 6 -3.40 -4.40 14.22
CA ILE A 6 -3.41 -4.79 12.80
C ILE A 6 -4.43 -5.90 12.59
N LYS A 7 -4.46 -6.90 13.49
CA LYS A 7 -5.42 -8.00 13.44
C LYS A 7 -6.86 -7.52 13.54
N GLN A 8 -7.13 -6.56 14.43
CA GLN A 8 -8.45 -5.93 14.59
C GLN A 8 -8.90 -5.24 13.29
N VAL A 9 -8.04 -4.43 12.67
CA VAL A 9 -8.32 -3.80 11.36
C VAL A 9 -8.69 -4.86 10.31
N LEU A 10 -7.93 -5.97 10.26
CA LEU A 10 -8.19 -7.06 9.32
C LEU A 10 -9.55 -7.73 9.59
N THR A 11 -9.96 -7.90 10.86
CA THR A 11 -11.26 -8.48 11.22
C THR A 11 -12.43 -7.62 10.74
N HIS A 12 -12.31 -6.29 10.74
CA HIS A 12 -13.35 -5.36 10.28
C HIS A 12 -13.42 -5.17 8.75
N LEU A 13 -12.59 -5.87 7.95
CA LEU A 13 -12.61 -5.71 6.48
C LEU A 13 -13.94 -6.07 5.82
N GLU A 14 -14.77 -6.91 6.47
CA GLU A 14 -16.11 -7.24 5.97
C GLU A 14 -17.09 -6.06 6.08
N GLU A 15 -16.88 -5.19 7.07
CA GLU A 15 -17.71 -4.04 7.42
C GLU A 15 -17.12 -2.72 6.90
N ALA A 16 -16.06 -2.80 6.11
CA ALA A 16 -15.37 -1.64 5.56
C ALA A 16 -16.31 -0.75 4.74
N LYS A 17 -16.33 0.55 5.07
CA LYS A 17 -17.12 1.58 4.40
C LYS A 17 -16.21 2.43 3.50
N ASP A 18 -16.81 3.13 2.54
CA ASP A 18 -16.11 4.07 1.65
C ASP A 18 -14.89 3.48 0.94
N VAL A 19 -15.01 2.21 0.52
CA VAL A 19 -13.90 1.46 -0.09
C VAL A 19 -13.55 2.03 -1.45
N VAL A 20 -12.31 2.50 -1.61
CA VAL A 20 -11.77 2.96 -2.89
C VAL A 20 -10.45 2.25 -3.16
N PHE A 21 -10.38 1.53 -4.28
CA PHE A 21 -9.12 1.02 -4.80
C PHE A 21 -8.48 2.07 -5.70
N GLN A 22 -7.17 2.21 -5.59
CA GLN A 22 -6.40 3.24 -6.27
C GLN A 22 -5.03 2.69 -6.69
N ILE A 23 -4.50 3.19 -7.79
CA ILE A 23 -3.10 2.97 -8.16
C ILE A 23 -2.29 4.21 -7.84
N VAL A 24 -1.06 4.01 -7.37
CA VAL A 24 -0.18 5.08 -6.88
C VAL A 24 1.07 5.11 -7.74
N GLN A 25 1.35 6.27 -8.32
CA GLN A 25 2.62 6.57 -8.96
C GLN A 25 3.39 7.57 -8.08
N MET A 26 4.68 7.31 -7.91
CA MET A 26 5.60 8.25 -7.27
C MET A 26 6.63 8.68 -8.30
N ASN A 27 6.75 9.98 -8.50
CA ASN A 27 7.79 10.59 -9.32
C ASN A 27 8.81 11.23 -8.41
N THR A 28 10.09 10.93 -8.63
CA THR A 28 11.21 11.58 -7.95
C THR A 28 12.05 12.34 -8.98
N SER A 29 12.26 13.62 -8.74
CA SER A 29 13.10 14.45 -9.61
C SER A 29 14.58 14.34 -9.23
N ARG A 30 15.47 14.81 -10.12
CA ARG A 30 16.93 14.84 -9.85
C ARG A 30 17.30 15.76 -8.68
N ASN A 31 16.53 16.82 -8.47
CA ASN A 31 16.66 17.72 -7.32
C ASN A 31 16.03 17.12 -6.06
N GLY A 32 15.36 15.98 -6.21
CA GLY A 32 14.86 15.18 -5.10
C GLY A 32 13.46 15.54 -4.62
N ASP A 33 12.73 16.33 -5.39
CA ASP A 33 11.32 16.53 -5.11
C ASP A 33 10.54 15.27 -5.48
N THR A 34 9.67 14.87 -4.55
CA THR A 34 8.75 13.76 -4.70
C THR A 34 7.39 14.33 -5.06
N ALA A 35 6.68 13.70 -6.00
CA ALA A 35 5.30 13.99 -6.31
C ALA A 35 4.53 12.68 -6.44
N TYR A 36 3.35 12.62 -5.83
CA TYR A 36 2.46 11.47 -5.95
C TYR A 36 1.35 11.77 -6.94
N ILE A 37 0.95 10.73 -7.66
CA ILE A 37 -0.25 10.73 -8.49
C ILE A 37 -1.06 9.51 -8.08
N VAL A 38 -2.31 9.75 -7.69
CA VAL A 38 -3.23 8.71 -7.25
C VAL A 38 -4.40 8.66 -8.22
N ARG A 39 -4.70 7.45 -8.72
CA ARG A 39 -5.80 7.21 -9.65
C ARG A 39 -6.74 6.15 -9.08
N PRO A 40 -7.97 6.53 -8.67
CA PRO A 40 -9.02 5.59 -8.30
C PRO A 40 -9.39 4.67 -9.45
N ILE A 41 -9.76 3.43 -9.17
CA ILE A 41 -10.23 2.46 -10.18
C ILE A 41 -11.61 1.97 -9.79
N THR A 42 -12.51 1.96 -10.77
CA THR A 42 -13.83 1.35 -10.65
C THR A 42 -13.78 -0.05 -11.25
N PHE A 43 -14.36 -1.02 -10.55
CA PHE A 43 -14.47 -2.40 -11.02
C PHE A 43 -15.88 -2.69 -11.50
N GLU A 44 -15.96 -3.55 -12.52
CA GLU A 44 -17.18 -4.22 -12.92
C GLU A 44 -16.97 -5.74 -12.79
N PRO A 45 -17.82 -6.44 -12.03
CA PRO A 45 -18.95 -5.92 -11.24
C PRO A 45 -18.49 -5.15 -9.98
N ILE A 46 -19.33 -4.23 -9.49
CA ILE A 46 -19.01 -3.31 -8.38
C ILE A 46 -18.68 -4.06 -7.08
N ASP A 47 -19.28 -5.23 -6.87
CA ASP A 47 -19.07 -6.10 -5.71
C ASP A 47 -17.71 -6.81 -5.69
N LYS A 48 -16.94 -6.76 -6.80
CA LYS A 48 -15.62 -7.39 -6.87
C LYS A 48 -14.68 -6.89 -5.77
N MET A 49 -14.77 -5.61 -5.40
CA MET A 49 -13.94 -5.06 -4.32
C MET A 49 -14.25 -5.67 -2.95
N LYS A 50 -15.52 -5.95 -2.66
CA LYS A 50 -15.90 -6.63 -1.41
C LYS A 50 -15.29 -8.03 -1.36
N SER A 51 -15.40 -8.80 -2.45
CA SER A 51 -14.79 -10.14 -2.51
C SER A 51 -13.28 -10.09 -2.30
N PHE A 52 -12.61 -9.09 -2.87
CA PHE A 52 -11.17 -8.94 -2.78
C PHE A 52 -10.70 -8.55 -1.36
N LEU A 53 -11.46 -7.71 -0.64
CA LEU A 53 -11.17 -7.41 0.77
C LEU A 53 -11.29 -8.67 1.66
N LEU A 54 -12.28 -9.53 1.39
CA LEU A 54 -12.42 -10.78 2.13
C LEU A 54 -11.27 -11.75 1.82
N GLU A 55 -10.81 -11.83 0.56
CA GLU A 55 -9.61 -12.61 0.21
C GLU A 55 -8.35 -12.12 0.96
N ILE A 56 -8.19 -10.81 1.12
CA ILE A 56 -7.12 -10.21 1.93
C ILE A 56 -7.29 -10.61 3.41
N ARG A 57 -8.48 -10.42 3.98
CA ARG A 57 -8.78 -10.78 5.37
C ARG A 57 -8.41 -12.24 5.64
N ASP A 58 -8.95 -13.15 4.83
CA ASP A 58 -8.82 -14.59 5.05
C ASP A 58 -7.36 -15.03 4.97
N LYS A 59 -6.56 -14.43 4.07
CA LYS A 59 -5.12 -14.68 4.00
C LYS A 59 -4.39 -14.29 5.29
N TYR A 60 -4.67 -13.12 5.86
CA TYR A 60 -3.97 -12.63 7.05
C TYR A 60 -4.56 -13.15 8.37
N LEU A 61 -5.80 -13.62 8.37
CA LEU A 61 -6.42 -14.27 9.54
C LEU A 61 -6.32 -15.81 9.51
N ASP A 62 -5.68 -16.38 8.49
CA ASP A 62 -5.47 -17.83 8.39
C ASP A 62 -4.69 -18.39 9.60
N SER A 63 -5.20 -19.47 10.18
CA SER A 63 -4.62 -20.08 11.39
C SER A 63 -3.23 -20.68 11.20
N LYS A 64 -2.86 -21.06 9.97
CA LYS A 64 -1.60 -21.76 9.64
C LYS A 64 -0.55 -20.84 9.04
N LYS A 65 -0.97 -19.79 8.32
CA LYS A 65 -0.10 -18.92 7.53
C LYS A 65 -0.38 -17.43 7.73
N GLY A 66 -1.35 -17.04 8.54
CA GLY A 66 -1.75 -15.66 8.77
C GLY A 66 -0.77 -14.85 9.62
N LEU A 67 -1.22 -13.66 10.04
CA LEU A 67 -0.43 -12.62 10.70
C LEU A 67 0.42 -13.15 11.87
N ASP A 68 -0.20 -13.95 12.74
CA ASP A 68 0.44 -14.52 13.95
C ASP A 68 1.58 -15.52 13.62
N LYS A 69 1.65 -16.00 12.37
CA LYS A 69 2.71 -16.89 11.87
C LYS A 69 3.73 -16.15 11.01
N MET A 70 3.29 -15.07 10.36
CA MET A 70 4.15 -14.20 9.57
C MET A 70 5.07 -13.37 10.47
N PHE A 71 4.54 -12.81 11.55
CA PHE A 71 5.22 -11.84 12.39
C PHE A 71 5.27 -12.23 13.87
N SER A 72 6.40 -11.93 14.51
CA SER A 72 6.67 -12.20 15.92
C SER A 72 6.39 -10.99 16.81
N ALA A 73 6.56 -9.77 16.28
CA ALA A 73 6.39 -8.55 17.04
C ALA A 73 5.96 -7.36 16.15
N CYS A 74 5.45 -6.32 16.80
CA CYS A 74 5.26 -5.00 16.23
C CYS A 74 6.05 -4.00 17.07
N ILE A 75 7.05 -3.35 16.47
CA ILE A 75 8.04 -2.52 17.18
C ILE A 75 8.24 -1.17 16.48
N ALA A 76 8.69 -0.17 17.24
CA ALA A 76 9.03 1.12 16.67
C ALA A 76 10.20 0.94 15.70
N TYR A 77 10.17 1.65 14.58
CA TYR A 77 11.24 1.57 13.60
C TYR A 77 12.54 2.16 14.18
N ASP A 78 13.59 1.35 14.18
CA ASP A 78 14.91 1.64 14.76
C ASP A 78 16.05 1.59 13.72
N GLY A 79 15.72 1.44 12.44
CA GLY A 79 16.70 1.26 11.36
C GLY A 79 17.03 -0.19 11.02
N SER A 80 16.45 -1.16 11.74
CA SER A 80 16.59 -2.58 11.42
C SER A 80 15.56 -3.06 10.39
N ALA A 81 15.83 -4.22 9.78
CA ALA A 81 15.04 -4.80 8.69
C ALA A 81 14.80 -6.31 8.88
N ASP A 82 14.45 -6.74 10.09
CA ASP A 82 14.01 -8.12 10.34
C ASP A 82 12.61 -8.37 9.76
N GLY A 83 12.51 -9.27 8.78
CA GLY A 83 11.25 -9.66 8.13
C GLY A 83 10.24 -10.40 9.02
N LYS A 84 10.60 -10.72 10.28
CA LYS A 84 9.68 -11.24 11.30
C LYS A 84 9.02 -10.15 12.14
N ASN A 85 9.43 -8.89 12.00
CA ASN A 85 8.84 -7.78 12.73
C ASN A 85 8.01 -6.91 11.80
N VAL A 86 6.89 -6.42 12.32
CA VAL A 86 6.21 -5.26 11.76
C VAL A 86 6.82 -4.02 12.40
N TYR A 87 7.31 -3.09 11.59
CA TYR A 87 7.82 -1.82 12.11
C TYR A 87 6.75 -0.76 12.02
N TYR A 88 6.75 0.21 12.94
CA TYR A 88 5.86 1.35 12.84
C TYR A 88 6.58 2.69 13.00
N LEU A 89 6.02 3.70 12.34
CA LEU A 89 6.37 5.10 12.45
C LEU A 89 5.08 5.92 12.62
N GLU A 90 5.16 6.98 13.42
CA GLU A 90 4.15 8.04 13.41
C GLU A 90 4.25 8.81 12.10
N THR A 91 3.11 9.31 11.61
CA THR A 91 3.03 10.05 10.34
C THR A 91 3.78 11.38 10.38
N ASP A 92 3.99 11.96 11.56
CA ASP A 92 4.82 13.15 11.77
C ASP A 92 6.32 12.85 11.92
N ASN A 93 6.73 11.57 11.81
CA ASN A 93 8.13 11.20 11.89
C ASN A 93 8.92 11.80 10.73
N ALA A 94 10.06 12.41 11.04
CA ALA A 94 10.92 13.11 10.08
C ALA A 94 11.39 12.26 8.87
N LEU A 95 11.34 10.93 8.97
CA LEU A 95 11.67 10.02 7.86
C LEU A 95 10.58 9.92 6.79
N ILE A 96 9.33 10.20 7.15
CA ILE A 96 8.17 9.97 6.27
C ILE A 96 7.22 11.16 6.15
N GLN A 97 7.26 12.12 7.08
CA GLN A 97 6.27 13.20 7.18
C GLN A 97 6.04 13.94 5.87
N LYS A 98 7.12 14.43 5.25
CA LYS A 98 7.02 15.18 3.99
C LYS A 98 6.35 14.35 2.91
N GLU A 99 6.80 13.11 2.73
CA GLU A 99 6.27 12.21 1.71
C GLU A 99 4.84 11.75 2.01
N TYR A 100 4.48 11.60 3.29
CA TYR A 100 3.12 11.30 3.71
C TYR A 100 2.17 12.46 3.42
N ASP A 101 2.55 13.70 3.73
CA ASP A 101 1.76 14.89 3.44
C ASP A 101 1.49 15.02 1.93
N LEU A 102 2.52 14.82 1.09
CA LEU A 102 2.37 14.83 -0.36
C LEU A 102 1.45 13.70 -0.88
N LEU A 103 1.44 12.54 -0.22
CA LEU A 103 0.51 11.46 -0.55
C LEU A 103 -0.93 11.85 -0.18
N LEU A 104 -1.15 12.51 0.95
CA LEU A 104 -2.46 13.03 1.35
C LEU A 104 -2.97 14.11 0.39
N GLU A 105 -2.10 15.00 -0.08
CA GLU A 105 -2.44 16.00 -1.11
C GLU A 105 -2.91 15.32 -2.41
N ALA A 106 -2.19 14.30 -2.87
CA ALA A 106 -2.56 13.55 -4.07
C ALA A 106 -3.87 12.75 -3.90
N LEU A 107 -4.16 12.31 -2.68
CA LEU A 107 -5.43 11.66 -2.33
C LEU A 107 -6.61 12.63 -2.33
N ALA A 108 -6.38 13.89 -1.93
CA ALA A 108 -7.41 14.93 -1.92
C ALA A 108 -7.76 15.42 -3.34
N ALA A 109 -6.83 15.30 -4.29
CA ALA A 109 -7.01 15.68 -5.69
C ALA A 109 -6.60 14.53 -6.64
N PRO A 110 -7.36 13.42 -6.68
CA PRO A 110 -7.00 12.25 -7.48
C PRO A 110 -7.08 12.55 -8.99
N ALA A 111 -6.18 11.95 -9.76
CA ALA A 111 -6.04 12.16 -11.20
C ALA A 111 -7.06 11.35 -12.02
N VAL A 112 -8.37 11.57 -11.80
CA VAL A 112 -9.46 10.76 -12.38
C VAL A 112 -9.48 10.71 -13.92
N GLU A 113 -8.94 11.71 -14.60
CA GLU A 113 -8.87 11.75 -16.07
C GLU A 113 -7.65 11.02 -16.65
N GLN A 114 -6.71 10.60 -15.80
CA GLN A 114 -5.52 9.90 -16.28
C GLN A 114 -5.85 8.45 -16.65
N ASP A 115 -5.36 8.01 -17.82
CA ASP A 115 -5.40 6.61 -18.20
C ASP A 115 -4.54 5.77 -17.23
N PRO A 116 -5.15 4.85 -16.47
CA PRO A 116 -4.42 4.03 -15.49
C PRO A 116 -3.36 3.13 -16.13
N LEU A 117 -3.52 2.71 -17.39
CA LEU A 117 -2.58 1.82 -18.08
C LEU A 117 -1.30 2.54 -18.53
N LEU A 118 -1.32 3.87 -18.60
CA LEU A 118 -0.17 4.70 -18.94
C LEU A 118 0.64 5.12 -17.72
N MET A 119 0.09 4.96 -16.52
CA MET A 119 0.78 5.29 -15.27
C MET A 119 1.97 4.38 -15.02
N LYS A 120 3.05 4.97 -14.51
CA LYS A 120 4.21 4.24 -13.95
C LYS A 120 3.94 3.94 -12.48
N ALA A 121 2.84 3.22 -12.23
CA ALA A 121 2.41 2.89 -10.88
C ALA A 121 3.48 2.06 -10.16
N ILE A 122 3.74 2.41 -8.90
CA ILE A 122 4.67 1.70 -8.02
C ILE A 122 3.94 0.82 -7.00
N ALA A 123 2.65 1.10 -6.77
CA ALA A 123 1.84 0.44 -5.77
C ALA A 123 0.35 0.49 -6.13
N SER A 124 -0.42 -0.40 -5.50
CA SER A 124 -1.88 -0.25 -5.35
C SER A 124 -2.22 0.06 -3.90
N MET A 125 -3.25 0.86 -3.69
CA MET A 125 -3.75 1.25 -2.38
C MET A 125 -5.26 1.05 -2.29
N ILE A 126 -5.73 0.56 -1.16
CA ILE A 126 -7.15 0.52 -0.82
C ILE A 126 -7.36 1.43 0.37
N THR A 127 -8.22 2.44 0.23
CA THR A 127 -8.65 3.30 1.32
C THR A 127 -10.06 2.91 1.74
N PHE A 128 -10.32 2.92 3.04
CA PHE A 128 -11.65 2.66 3.61
C PHE A 128 -11.73 3.20 5.03
N SER A 129 -12.92 3.19 5.59
CA SER A 129 -13.17 3.45 7.01
C SER A 129 -13.69 2.19 7.70
N ILE A 130 -13.29 1.98 8.94
CA ILE A 130 -13.87 0.97 9.84
C ILE A 130 -14.45 1.65 11.06
N GLU A 131 -15.44 1.03 11.67
CA GLU A 131 -16.00 1.46 12.94
C GLU A 131 -15.42 0.59 14.04
N ASP A 132 -14.82 1.21 15.05
CA ASP A 132 -14.21 0.51 16.18
C ASP A 132 -14.50 1.27 17.46
N ASP A 133 -15.17 0.62 18.41
CA ASP A 133 -15.63 1.22 19.67
C ASP A 133 -16.40 2.55 19.49
N GLY A 134 -17.19 2.66 18.41
CA GLY A 134 -17.96 3.86 18.06
C GLY A 134 -17.14 4.99 17.39
N GLU A 135 -15.84 4.79 17.18
CA GLU A 135 -14.99 5.71 16.42
C GLU A 135 -14.84 5.26 14.97
N ILE A 136 -14.85 6.22 14.03
CA ILE A 136 -14.60 5.96 12.62
C ILE A 136 -13.11 6.13 12.35
N LEU A 137 -12.45 5.02 11.98
CA LEU A 137 -11.02 4.98 11.75
C LEU A 137 -10.72 4.91 10.25
N PRO A 138 -10.05 5.91 9.67
CA PRO A 138 -9.54 5.82 8.31
C PRO A 138 -8.37 4.84 8.24
N VAL A 139 -8.43 3.93 7.27
CA VAL A 139 -7.42 2.90 7.03
C VAL A 139 -6.98 2.93 5.57
N LYS A 140 -5.69 2.67 5.35
CA LYS A 140 -5.11 2.47 4.02
C LYS A 140 -4.31 1.16 4.00
N LEU A 141 -4.58 0.29 3.04
CA LEU A 141 -3.78 -0.91 2.77
C LEU A 141 -3.01 -0.71 1.47
N ILE A 142 -1.69 -0.88 1.49
CA ILE A 142 -0.84 -0.64 0.32
C ILE A 142 -0.06 -1.90 -0.03
N SER A 143 -0.06 -2.26 -1.32
CA SER A 143 0.82 -3.26 -1.91
C SER A 143 1.87 -2.58 -2.78
N MET A 144 3.14 -2.77 -2.45
CA MET A 144 4.30 -2.10 -3.07
C MET A 144 4.80 -2.83 -4.32
N GLN A 145 3.88 -3.12 -5.23
CA GLN A 145 4.19 -3.69 -6.53
C GLN A 145 3.38 -2.97 -7.61
N ASN A 146 3.96 -2.84 -8.80
CA ASN A 146 3.25 -2.25 -9.93
C ASN A 146 1.99 -3.10 -10.22
N PRO A 147 0.77 -2.53 -10.05
CA PRO A 147 -0.46 -3.25 -10.30
C PRO A 147 -0.78 -3.34 -11.80
N ILE A 148 -0.08 -2.61 -12.68
CA ILE A 148 -0.25 -2.69 -14.13
C ILE A 148 0.86 -3.57 -14.72
N THR A 149 0.48 -4.65 -15.38
CA THR A 149 1.42 -5.62 -15.96
C THR A 149 0.99 -6.06 -17.36
N THR A 150 1.91 -6.62 -18.13
CA THR A 150 1.61 -7.25 -19.42
C THR A 150 1.73 -8.75 -19.26
N LEU A 151 0.72 -9.49 -19.71
CA LEU A 151 0.68 -10.95 -19.61
C LEU A 151 1.47 -11.62 -20.75
N LYS A 152 2.81 -11.49 -20.73
CA LYS A 152 3.68 -12.11 -21.74
C LYS A 152 3.47 -13.62 -21.82
N HIS A 153 3.40 -14.17 -23.04
CA HIS A 153 3.21 -15.59 -23.31
C HIS A 153 1.92 -16.17 -22.68
N LYS A 154 0.88 -15.35 -22.49
CA LYS A 154 -0.44 -15.82 -22.07
C LYS A 154 -1.38 -15.77 -23.26
N PHE A 155 -2.18 -16.82 -23.41
CA PHE A 155 -3.14 -16.97 -24.49
C PHE A 155 -4.52 -17.24 -23.89
N PHE A 156 -5.56 -16.59 -24.40
CA PHE A 156 -6.94 -16.91 -24.02
C PHE A 156 -7.57 -17.82 -25.08
N CYS A 157 -8.40 -18.78 -24.62
CA CYS A 157 -9.11 -19.68 -25.52
C CYS A 157 -10.40 -19.01 -26.00
N ASN A 158 -10.49 -18.77 -27.31
CA ASN A 158 -11.66 -18.26 -27.98
C ASN A 158 -12.12 -19.28 -29.01
N LYS A 159 -13.25 -19.94 -28.74
CA LYS A 159 -13.86 -20.94 -29.65
C LYS A 159 -12.86 -22.02 -30.13
N GLY A 160 -12.03 -22.53 -29.22
CA GLY A 160 -11.05 -23.59 -29.50
C GLY A 160 -9.72 -23.11 -30.12
N ARG A 161 -9.54 -21.80 -30.34
CA ARG A 161 -8.26 -21.21 -30.74
C ARG A 161 -7.66 -20.42 -29.59
N PHE A 162 -6.34 -20.49 -29.45
CA PHE A 162 -5.59 -19.70 -28.47
C PHE A 162 -5.09 -18.42 -29.14
N GLU A 163 -5.49 -17.28 -28.60
CA GLU A 163 -5.09 -15.95 -29.05
C GLU A 163 -4.17 -15.31 -28.00
N GLU A 164 -3.04 -14.75 -28.42
CA GLU A 164 -2.09 -14.13 -27.49
C GLU A 164 -2.69 -12.86 -26.87
N PHE A 165 -2.59 -12.75 -25.56
CA PHE A 165 -2.99 -11.56 -24.82
C PHE A 165 -1.76 -10.69 -24.57
N SER A 166 -1.61 -9.61 -25.35
CA SER A 166 -0.44 -8.72 -25.30
C SER A 166 -0.70 -7.37 -24.62
N GLU A 167 -1.94 -7.13 -24.18
CA GLU A 167 -2.33 -5.87 -23.56
C GLU A 167 -1.88 -5.75 -22.10
N LYS A 168 -1.92 -4.52 -21.58
CA LYS A 168 -1.71 -4.26 -20.15
C LYS A 168 -2.98 -4.59 -19.39
N VAL A 169 -2.82 -5.19 -18.22
CA VAL A 169 -3.90 -5.54 -17.30
C VAL A 169 -3.61 -5.01 -15.91
N LEU A 170 -4.69 -4.80 -15.17
CA LEU A 170 -4.65 -4.59 -13.74
C LEU A 170 -4.54 -5.94 -13.03
N ASN A 171 -3.56 -6.06 -12.14
CA ASN A 171 -3.29 -7.22 -11.32
C ASN A 171 -3.50 -6.87 -9.84
N LEU A 172 -4.48 -7.52 -9.22
CA LEU A 172 -4.81 -7.34 -7.81
C LEU A 172 -4.01 -8.31 -6.95
N ARG A 173 -3.33 -7.79 -5.93
CA ARG A 173 -2.50 -8.59 -5.03
C ARG A 173 -3.04 -8.54 -3.62
N THR A 174 -3.21 -9.72 -3.02
CA THR A 174 -3.60 -9.84 -1.61
C THR A 174 -2.43 -9.62 -0.65
N SER A 175 -1.23 -9.30 -1.13
CA SER A 175 -0.07 -8.97 -0.28
C SER A 175 -0.09 -7.49 0.09
N ILE A 176 -0.13 -7.22 1.39
CA ILE A 176 0.00 -5.90 1.99
C ILE A 176 1.44 -5.72 2.48
N ASP A 177 2.04 -4.60 2.09
CA ASP A 177 3.37 -4.18 2.50
C ASP A 177 3.31 -3.07 3.55
N VAL A 178 2.29 -2.19 3.45
CA VAL A 178 2.06 -1.09 4.40
C VAL A 178 0.59 -1.02 4.80
N ILE A 179 0.34 -0.81 6.09
CA ILE A 179 -0.98 -0.47 6.64
C ILE A 179 -0.86 0.91 7.29
N ILE A 180 -1.76 1.83 6.97
CA ILE A 180 -1.85 3.13 7.64
C ILE A 180 -3.17 3.17 8.39
N VAL A 181 -3.12 3.42 9.70
CA VAL A 181 -4.29 3.54 10.56
C VAL A 181 -4.20 4.90 11.23
N VAL A 182 -5.13 5.80 10.91
CA VAL A 182 -5.13 7.19 11.42
C VAL A 182 -3.79 7.88 11.13
N ASP A 183 -2.94 7.99 12.15
CA ASP A 183 -1.67 8.72 12.20
C ASP A 183 -0.45 7.80 12.29
N LYS A 184 -0.64 6.47 12.17
CA LYS A 184 0.44 5.47 12.26
C LYS A 184 0.60 4.69 10.97
N VAL A 185 1.85 4.53 10.56
CA VAL A 185 2.26 3.72 9.41
C VAL A 185 2.92 2.45 9.91
N TYR A 186 2.39 1.30 9.51
CA TYR A 186 2.90 -0.04 9.82
C TYR A 186 3.50 -0.68 8.56
N PHE A 187 4.79 -0.96 8.62
CA PHE A 187 5.55 -1.64 7.58
C PHE A 187 5.56 -3.15 7.86
N LEU A 188 4.71 -3.89 7.14
CA LEU A 188 4.72 -5.35 7.14
C LEU A 188 5.91 -5.89 6.34
N THR A 189 6.35 -5.13 5.33
CA THR A 189 7.60 -5.38 4.63
C THR A 189 8.35 -4.06 4.43
N MET A 190 9.67 -4.11 4.33
CA MET A 190 10.48 -2.91 4.06
C MET A 190 10.33 -2.40 2.62
N ALA A 191 9.53 -3.06 1.77
CA ALA A 191 9.18 -2.49 0.46
C ALA A 191 8.44 -1.14 0.61
N GLY A 192 7.77 -0.92 1.75
CA GLY A 192 7.12 0.35 2.07
C GLY A 192 8.06 1.55 2.19
N GLU A 193 9.36 1.35 2.44
CA GLU A 193 10.33 2.45 2.50
C GLU A 193 10.37 3.23 1.17
N LYS A 194 10.15 2.54 0.05
CA LYS A 194 10.07 3.15 -1.28
C LYS A 194 8.86 4.08 -1.41
N LEU A 195 7.75 3.79 -0.74
CA LEU A 195 6.57 4.66 -0.78
C LEU A 195 6.90 6.05 -0.23
N PHE A 196 7.73 6.12 0.81
CA PHE A 196 8.09 7.36 1.51
C PHE A 196 9.50 7.86 1.17
N ASN A 197 10.16 7.28 0.17
CA ASN A 197 11.52 7.65 -0.22
C ASN A 197 12.51 7.72 0.97
N MET A 198 12.41 6.77 1.92
CA MET A 198 13.15 6.84 3.19
C MET A 198 14.67 6.85 3.01
N GLU A 199 15.20 6.19 1.98
CA GLU A 199 16.63 6.22 1.62
C GLU A 199 17.17 7.66 1.52
N ARG A 200 16.37 8.58 0.94
CA ARG A 200 16.71 9.99 0.84
C ARG A 200 16.69 10.67 2.20
N ALA A 201 15.69 10.40 3.03
CA ALA A 201 15.59 10.96 4.37
C ALA A 201 16.80 10.57 5.22
N TYR A 202 17.28 9.32 5.11
CA TYR A 202 18.53 8.89 5.73
C TYR A 202 19.74 9.68 5.24
N LYS A 203 19.92 9.81 3.92
CA LYS A 203 21.05 10.57 3.36
C LYS A 203 21.06 12.02 3.83
N LYS A 204 19.89 12.67 3.89
CA LYS A 204 19.76 14.05 4.38
C LYS A 204 20.13 14.17 5.87
N THR A 205 19.73 13.18 6.67
CA THR A 205 20.01 13.15 8.11
C THR A 205 21.49 12.89 8.38
N LEU A 206 22.09 11.93 7.69
CA LEU A 206 23.53 11.61 7.78
C LEU A 206 24.41 12.75 7.26
N CYS A 207 24.07 13.37 6.12
CA CYS A 207 24.83 14.52 5.61
C CYS A 207 24.77 15.72 6.56
N ARG A 208 23.65 15.94 7.27
CA ARG A 208 23.58 16.97 8.31
C ARG A 208 24.56 16.68 9.45
N LEU A 209 24.67 15.43 9.88
CA LEU A 209 25.61 15.02 10.95
C LEU A 209 27.08 15.20 10.54
N CYS A 210 27.44 14.94 9.28
CA CYS A 210 28.81 15.14 8.79
C CYS A 210 29.22 16.62 8.63
N CYS A 211 28.29 17.57 8.61
CA CYS A 211 28.60 19.00 8.53
C CYS A 211 28.82 19.66 9.90
N PHE A 212 28.71 18.91 11.01
CA PHE A 212 28.96 19.36 12.38
C PHE A 212 30.25 18.79 13.00
N HIS A 213 31.17 18.28 12.18
CA HIS A 213 32.56 17.93 12.54
C HIS A 213 33.52 18.59 11.55
#